data_AF-K6TV22-F1
#
_entry.id   AF-K6TV22-F1
#
_cell.length_a   1.000
_cell.length_b   1.000
_cell.length_c   1.000
_cell.angle_alpha   90.00
_cell.angle_beta   90.00
_cell.angle_gamma   90.00
#
_symmetry.space_group_name_H-M   'P 1'
#
loop_
_entity.id
_entity.type
_entity.pdbx_description
1 polymer ?
#
loop_
_entity_poly.entity_id
_entity_poly.type
_entity_poly.pdbx_seq_one_letter_code
_entity_poly.pdbx_strand_id
1 'polypeptide(L)'
;MKKTRVTASILGIFAGIGGGVFHGIGEVLQGSVAPEGIYVQAYPAMQATAGEPAITIIPNFLLTGILAIIMGIIVTIWSAAFIERKNGGLILILLSIIMLIFGGGIVPVIIGVIGGIIGTRIKTD
;
A
#
# COMPACT_ATOMS: atom_id res chain seq x y z
N MET A 1 -17.58 5.83 17.66
CA MET A 1 -17.07 5.09 16.47
C MET A 1 -16.98 3.61 16.83
N LYS A 2 -17.49 2.69 16.00
CA LYS A 2 -17.37 1.23 16.27
C LYS A 2 -15.87 0.85 16.20
N LYS A 3 -15.35 0.13 17.21
CA LYS A 3 -13.91 -0.22 17.33
C LYS A 3 -13.35 -0.86 16.05
N THR A 4 -14.13 -1.73 15.42
CA THR A 4 -13.81 -2.40 14.14
C THR A 4 -13.49 -1.42 13.01
N ARG A 5 -14.24 -0.31 12.91
CA ARG A 5 -14.00 0.72 11.89
C ARG A 5 -12.66 1.40 12.11
N VAL A 6 -12.39 1.80 13.36
CA VAL A 6 -11.15 2.49 13.72
C VAL A 6 -9.94 1.60 13.43
N THR A 7 -9.99 0.32 13.82
CA THR A 7 -8.91 -0.63 13.55
C THR A 7 -8.69 -0.81 12.05
N ALA A 8 -9.74 -1.05 11.27
CA ALA A 8 -9.63 -1.19 9.81
C ALA A 8 -9.03 0.07 9.15
N SER A 9 -9.51 1.26 9.55
CA SER A 9 -8.99 2.54 9.06
C SER A 9 -7.51 2.72 9.38
N ILE A 10 -7.08 2.49 10.63
CA ILE A 10 -5.69 2.69 11.04
C ILE A 10 -4.76 1.76 10.27
N LEU A 11 -5.11 0.49 10.14
CA LEU A 11 -4.29 -0.48 9.41
C LEU A 11 -4.20 -0.13 7.92
N GLY A 12 -5.32 0.27 7.30
CA GLY A 12 -5.33 0.68 5.90
C GLY A 12 -4.56 1.99 5.66
N ILE A 13 -4.64 2.96 6.57
CA ILE A 13 -3.83 4.20 6.51
C ILE A 13 -2.34 3.86 6.65
N PHE A 14 -1.99 2.99 7.60
CA PHE A 14 -0.61 2.53 7.77
C PHE A 14 -0.09 1.85 6.49
N ALA A 15 -0.90 0.97 5.88
CA ALA A 15 -0.56 0.31 4.62
C ALA A 15 -0.34 1.32 3.48
N GLY A 16 -1.23 2.30 3.31
CA GLY A 16 -1.15 3.29 2.24
C GLY A 16 0.06 4.22 2.39
N ILE A 17 0.33 4.71 3.60
CA ILE A 17 1.46 5.59 3.88
C ILE A 17 2.77 4.80 3.84
N GLY A 18 2.88 3.73 4.63
CA GLY A 18 4.09 2.93 4.77
C GLY A 18 4.47 2.19 3.50
N GLY A 19 3.50 1.58 2.83
CA GLY A 19 3.72 0.88 1.57
C GLY A 19 3.82 1.83 0.40
N GLY A 20 2.69 2.37 -0.06
CA GLY A 20 2.67 3.15 -1.29
C GLY A 20 3.52 4.42 -1.25
N VAL A 21 3.33 5.28 -0.25
CA VAL A 21 4.01 6.58 -0.22
C VAL A 21 5.50 6.44 0.12
N PHE A 22 5.85 5.77 1.22
CA PHE A 22 7.25 5.64 1.62
C PHE A 22 8.07 4.82 0.64
N HIS A 23 7.57 3.67 0.15
CA HIS A 23 8.33 2.91 -0.84
C HIS A 23 8.40 3.67 -2.15
N GLY A 24 7.31 4.32 -2.56
CA GLY A 24 7.30 5.09 -3.79
C GLY A 24 8.28 6.26 -3.79
N ILE A 25 8.48 6.95 -2.67
CA ILE A 25 9.59 7.93 -2.53
C ILE A 25 10.94 7.25 -2.76
N GLY A 26 11.14 6.06 -2.21
CA GLY A 26 12.36 5.27 -2.43
C GLY A 26 12.61 4.91 -3.88
N GLU A 27 11.59 4.42 -4.57
CA GLU A 27 11.69 4.07 -5.99
C GLU A 27 11.91 5.30 -6.87
N VAL A 28 11.28 6.44 -6.55
CA VAL A 28 11.56 7.73 -7.25
C VAL A 28 13.04 8.11 -7.13
N LEU A 29 13.64 7.93 -5.96
CA LEU A 29 15.05 8.28 -5.71
C LEU A 29 16.05 7.34 -6.40
N GLN A 30 15.64 6.13 -6.76
CA GLN A 30 16.43 5.24 -7.62
C GLN A 30 16.48 5.73 -9.08
N GLY A 31 15.53 6.59 -9.49
CA GLY A 31 15.54 7.28 -10.76
C GLY A 31 15.04 6.44 -11.94
N SER A 32 15.33 6.91 -13.16
CA SER A 32 14.85 6.28 -14.40
C SER A 32 15.74 5.08 -14.79
N VAL A 33 15.74 4.06 -13.95
CA VAL A 33 16.51 2.82 -14.12
C VAL A 33 15.54 1.64 -14.09
N ALA A 34 15.80 0.63 -14.92
CA ALA A 34 14.99 -0.58 -14.94
C ALA A 34 15.35 -1.50 -13.75
N PRO A 35 14.38 -2.15 -13.10
CA PRO A 35 14.66 -3.18 -12.10
C PRO A 35 15.28 -4.43 -12.75
N GLU A 36 16.11 -5.15 -12.00
CA GLU A 36 16.71 -6.42 -12.45
C GLU A 36 15.68 -7.55 -12.58
N GLY A 37 14.52 -7.40 -11.93
CA GLY A 37 13.43 -8.37 -11.97
C GLY A 37 12.15 -7.82 -11.35
N ILE A 38 11.12 -8.68 -11.26
CA ILE A 38 9.82 -8.32 -10.68
C ILE A 38 9.92 -8.12 -9.17
N TYR A 39 10.75 -8.91 -8.50
CA TYR A 39 11.04 -8.76 -7.08
C TYR A 39 12.14 -7.72 -6.91
N VAL A 40 11.88 -6.70 -6.07
CA VAL A 40 12.78 -5.57 -5.86
C VAL A 40 12.97 -5.29 -4.38
N GLN A 41 14.05 -4.61 -4.04
CA GLN A 41 14.27 -4.07 -2.70
C GLN A 41 13.75 -2.64 -2.69
N ALA A 42 12.69 -2.40 -1.93
CA ALA A 42 12.10 -1.07 -1.87
C ALA A 42 12.98 -0.14 -1.06
N TYR A 43 13.32 1.01 -1.64
CA TYR A 43 14.11 2.06 -0.98
C TYR A 43 15.43 1.55 -0.34
N PRO A 44 16.34 0.94 -1.11
CA PRO A 44 17.53 0.26 -0.57
C PRO A 44 18.49 1.18 0.21
N ALA A 45 18.43 2.50 -0.03
CA ALA A 45 19.19 3.50 0.70
C ALA A 45 18.68 3.76 2.14
N MET A 46 17.44 3.36 2.47
CA MET A 46 16.86 3.58 3.79
C MET A 46 17.22 2.42 4.74
N GLN A 47 18.19 2.67 5.63
CA GLN A 47 18.66 1.65 6.60
C GLN A 47 17.55 1.11 7.51
N ALA A 48 16.54 1.93 7.83
CA ALA A 48 15.44 1.55 8.71
C ALA A 48 14.52 0.46 8.12
N THR A 49 14.43 0.35 6.79
CA THR A 49 13.63 -0.68 6.11
C THR A 49 14.48 -1.83 5.58
N ALA A 50 15.80 -1.66 5.56
CA ALA A 50 16.77 -2.63 5.04
C ALA A 50 16.42 -3.15 3.62
N GLY A 51 15.79 -2.31 2.79
CA GLY A 51 15.35 -2.71 1.46
C GLY A 51 14.13 -3.64 1.49
N GLU A 52 13.03 -3.21 2.13
CA GLU A 52 11.86 -4.08 2.31
C GLU A 52 11.40 -4.71 0.97
N PRO A 53 11.17 -6.03 0.93
CA PRO A 53 10.76 -6.73 -0.29
C PRO A 53 9.50 -6.16 -0.95
N ALA A 54 9.61 -5.73 -2.21
CA ALA A 54 8.47 -5.28 -3.01
C ALA A 54 8.38 -6.01 -4.35
N ILE A 55 7.26 -5.81 -5.04
CA ILE A 55 6.99 -6.34 -6.37
C ILE A 55 6.68 -5.16 -7.30
N THR A 56 7.25 -5.14 -8.49
CA THR A 56 6.82 -4.23 -9.56
C THR A 56 6.83 -4.92 -10.91
N ILE A 57 5.79 -4.70 -11.70
CA ILE A 57 5.76 -5.12 -13.12
C ILE A 57 6.21 -4.01 -14.07
N ILE A 58 6.55 -2.83 -13.52
CA ILE A 58 6.92 -1.65 -14.29
C ILE A 58 8.45 -1.66 -14.49
N PRO A 59 8.95 -1.62 -15.74
CA PRO A 59 10.39 -1.71 -16.03
C PRO A 59 11.12 -0.37 -15.80
N ASN A 60 10.73 0.39 -14.77
CA ASN A 60 11.30 1.70 -14.45
C ASN A 60 10.99 2.09 -13.00
N PHE A 61 12.02 2.34 -12.18
CA PHE A 61 11.86 2.68 -10.77
C PHE A 61 11.17 4.03 -10.55
N LEU A 62 11.51 5.07 -11.31
CA LEU A 62 10.85 6.37 -11.22
C LEU A 62 9.33 6.25 -11.43
N LEU A 63 8.90 5.53 -12.48
CA LEU A 63 7.48 5.32 -12.74
C LEU A 63 6.83 4.40 -11.69
N THR A 64 7.53 3.35 -11.26
CA THR A 64 7.09 2.49 -10.14
C THR A 64 6.79 3.36 -8.92
N GLY A 65 7.69 4.27 -8.57
CA GLY A 65 7.54 5.11 -7.38
C GLY A 65 6.40 6.10 -7.46
N ILE A 66 6.21 6.75 -8.62
CA ILE A 66 5.05 7.63 -8.84
C ILE A 66 3.74 6.86 -8.68
N LEU A 67 3.64 5.67 -9.28
CA LEU A 67 2.45 4.83 -9.18
C LEU A 67 2.21 4.34 -7.75
N ALA A 68 3.26 3.92 -7.04
CA ALA A 68 3.19 3.54 -5.63
C ALA A 68 2.66 4.69 -4.75
N ILE A 69 3.16 5.92 -4.93
CA ILE A 69 2.69 7.10 -4.19
C ILE A 69 1.20 7.34 -4.45
N ILE A 70 0.78 7.34 -5.71
CA ILE A 70 -0.63 7.55 -6.09
C ILE A 70 -1.51 6.47 -5.45
N MET A 71 -1.11 5.20 -5.56
CA MET A 71 -1.86 4.10 -4.95
C MET A 71 -1.88 4.18 -3.43
N GLY A 72 -0.78 4.57 -2.79
CA GLY A 72 -0.71 4.78 -1.34
C GLY A 72 -1.66 5.87 -0.85
N ILE A 73 -1.76 6.97 -1.57
CA ILE A 73 -2.73 8.05 -1.30
C ILE A 73 -4.16 7.53 -1.45
N ILE A 74 -4.45 6.79 -2.53
CA ILE A 74 -5.78 6.19 -2.77
C ILE A 74 -6.15 5.25 -1.62
N VAL A 75 -5.26 4.34 -1.22
CA VAL A 75 -5.45 3.41 -0.10
C VAL A 75 -5.69 4.18 1.21
N THR A 76 -4.92 5.25 1.45
CA THR A 76 -5.06 6.08 2.65
C THR A 76 -6.41 6.77 2.71
N ILE A 77 -6.82 7.43 1.62
CA ILE A 77 -8.13 8.11 1.51
C ILE A 77 -9.26 7.09 1.65
N TRP A 78 -9.16 5.94 0.97
CA TRP A 78 -10.16 4.88 1.07
C TRP A 78 -10.34 4.40 2.51
N SER A 79 -9.24 4.13 3.19
CA SER A 79 -9.24 3.64 4.58
C SER A 79 -9.79 4.66 5.56
N ALA A 80 -9.51 5.96 5.34
CA ALA A 80 -9.97 7.04 6.20
C ALA A 80 -11.45 7.39 5.99
N ALA A 81 -11.90 7.48 4.73
CA ALA A 81 -13.20 8.07 4.40
C ALA A 81 -14.26 7.06 3.90
N PHE A 82 -13.85 5.89 3.40
CA PHE A 82 -14.74 4.99 2.67
C PHE A 82 -14.80 3.56 3.22
N ILE A 83 -14.03 3.22 4.26
CA ILE A 83 -13.96 1.85 4.80
C ILE A 83 -15.31 1.32 5.31
N GLU A 84 -16.22 2.20 5.74
CA GLU A 84 -17.54 1.86 6.25
C GLU A 84 -18.63 1.80 5.17
N ARG A 85 -18.28 2.04 3.91
CA ARG A 85 -19.23 1.89 2.79
C ARG A 85 -19.52 0.40 2.56
N LYS A 86 -20.60 0.13 1.82
CA LYS A 86 -20.87 -1.23 1.31
C LYS A 86 -19.61 -1.73 0.57
N ASN A 87 -19.12 -2.90 0.96
CA ASN A 87 -17.89 -3.52 0.46
C ASN A 87 -16.58 -2.76 0.77
N GLY A 88 -16.58 -1.79 1.69
CA GLY A 88 -15.41 -0.96 2.00
C GLY A 88 -14.15 -1.76 2.33
N GLY A 89 -14.28 -2.80 3.16
CA GLY A 89 -13.18 -3.72 3.47
C GLY A 89 -12.68 -4.53 2.28
N LEU A 90 -13.58 -5.00 1.41
CA LEU A 90 -13.21 -5.73 0.20
C LEU A 90 -12.45 -4.84 -0.78
N ILE A 91 -12.88 -3.59 -0.94
CA ILE A 91 -12.19 -2.61 -1.79
C ILE A 91 -10.79 -2.30 -1.22
N LEU A 92 -10.63 -2.21 0.10
CA LEU A 92 -9.31 -2.05 0.71
C LEU A 92 -8.38 -3.24 0.41
N ILE A 93 -8.89 -4.47 0.42
CA ILE A 93 -8.12 -5.67 0.02
C ILE A 93 -7.65 -5.54 -1.43
N LEU A 94 -8.57 -5.20 -2.35
CA LEU A 94 -8.26 -5.04 -3.77
C LEU A 94 -7.22 -3.92 -4.00
N LEU A 95 -7.41 -2.77 -3.37
CA LEU A 95 -6.47 -1.65 -3.47
C LEU A 95 -5.08 -2.02 -2.92
N SER A 96 -5.01 -2.79 -1.83
CA SER A 96 -3.74 -3.28 -1.27
C SER A 96 -3.04 -4.23 -2.23
N ILE A 97 -3.76 -5.15 -2.88
CA ILE A 97 -3.18 -6.06 -3.89
C ILE A 97 -2.68 -5.28 -5.11
N ILE A 98 -3.44 -4.29 -5.59
CA ILE A 98 -3.00 -3.44 -6.70
C ILE A 98 -1.74 -2.66 -6.30
N MET A 99 -1.71 -2.11 -5.09
CA MET A 99 -0.54 -1.40 -4.55
C MET A 99 0.71 -2.30 -4.50
N LEU A 100 0.57 -3.60 -4.18
CA LEU A 100 1.68 -4.56 -4.21
C LEU A 100 2.32 -4.65 -5.60
N ILE A 101 1.50 -4.70 -6.66
CA ILE A 101 1.94 -4.93 -8.05
C ILE A 101 2.74 -3.73 -8.58
N PHE A 102 2.60 -2.55 -7.96
CA PHE A 102 3.23 -1.30 -8.35
C PHE A 102 4.29 -0.81 -7.35
N GLY A 103 4.85 -1.68 -6.50
CA GLY A 103 5.99 -1.33 -5.64
C GLY A 103 5.67 -1.03 -4.17
N GLY A 104 4.44 -1.23 -3.70
CA GLY A 104 4.00 -0.87 -2.34
C GLY A 104 4.48 -1.76 -1.19
N GLY A 105 5.42 -2.68 -1.42
CA GLY A 105 5.97 -3.58 -0.40
C GLY A 105 5.09 -4.75 0.00
N ILE A 106 5.69 -5.84 0.46
CA ILE A 106 4.97 -7.05 0.86
C ILE A 106 4.31 -6.86 2.24
N VAL A 107 5.05 -6.37 3.22
CA VAL A 107 4.56 -6.19 4.61
C VAL A 107 3.39 -5.18 4.68
N PRO A 108 3.47 -3.98 4.08
CA PRO A 108 2.36 -3.02 4.11
C PRO A 108 1.08 -3.58 3.49
N VAL A 109 1.20 -4.38 2.44
CA VAL A 109 0.06 -5.01 1.76
C VAL A 109 -0.61 -6.05 2.66
N ILE A 110 0.18 -6.87 3.37
CA ILE A 110 -0.38 -7.81 4.36
C ILE A 110 -1.19 -7.05 5.42
N ILE A 111 -0.65 -5.92 5.91
CA ILE A 111 -1.35 -5.07 6.89
C ILE A 111 -2.65 -4.50 6.30
N GLY A 112 -2.60 -4.00 5.05
CA GLY A 112 -3.78 -3.49 4.35
C GLY A 112 -4.86 -4.55 4.15
N VAL A 113 -4.47 -5.78 3.78
CA VAL A 113 -5.39 -6.92 3.65
C VAL A 113 -6.02 -7.29 4.99
N ILE A 114 -5.24 -7.34 6.08
CA ILE A 114 -5.78 -7.57 7.43
C ILE A 114 -6.79 -6.47 7.81
N GLY A 115 -6.44 -5.20 7.55
CA GLY A 115 -7.34 -4.07 7.74
C GLY A 115 -8.64 -4.21 6.95
N GLY A 116 -8.54 -4.65 5.69
CA GLY A 116 -9.68 -4.93 4.84
C GLY A 116 -10.56 -6.08 5.33
N ILE A 117 -9.96 -7.20 5.77
CA ILE A 117 -10.69 -8.33 6.38
C ILE A 117 -11.47 -7.85 7.60
N ILE A 118 -10.86 -7.07 8.49
CA ILE A 118 -11.54 -6.47 9.64
C ILE A 118 -12.66 -5.53 9.16
N GLY A 119 -12.40 -4.75 8.12
CA GLY A 119 -13.37 -3.86 7.48
C GLY A 119 -14.61 -4.58 6.95
N THR A 120 -14.50 -5.82 6.47
CA THR A 120 -15.67 -6.62 6.02
C THR A 120 -16.65 -6.94 7.15
N ARG A 121 -16.26 -6.77 8.42
CA ARG A 121 -17.11 -6.99 9.60
C ARG A 121 -17.79 -5.72 10.09
N ILE A 122 -17.59 -4.57 9.44
CA ILE A 122 -18.28 -3.33 9.77
C ILE A 122 -19.75 -3.49 9.35
N LYS A 123 -20.68 -3.38 10.31
CA LYS A 123 -22.10 -3.26 10.01
C LYS A 123 -22.35 -1.92 9.35
N THR A 124 -22.66 -1.95 8.05
CA THR A 124 -23.10 -0.81 7.25
C THR A 124 -24.59 -0.65 7.48
N ASP A 125 -24.99 0.50 8.02
CA ASP A 125 -26.40 0.85 8.21
C ASP A 125 -27.02 1.32 6.87
#